data_AF-A0A2T6VYP3-F1
#
_entry.id   AF-A0A2T6VYP3-F1
#
_cell.length_a   1.000
_cell.length_b   1.000
_cell.length_c   1.000
_cell.angle_alpha   90.00
_cell.angle_beta   90.00
_cell.angle_gamma   90.00
#
_symmetry.space_group_name_H-M   'P 1'
#
loop_
_entity.id
_entity.type
_entity.pdbx_description
1 polymer ?
#
loop_
_entity_poly.entity_id
_entity_poly.type
_entity_poly.pdbx_seq_one_letter_code
_entity_poly.pdbx_strand_id
1 'polypeptide(L)'
;MPTILVSALEASSNAHLEELRQNLPEDYRFVGVFEGKNALYSPREFSIMGFRDVIGRLGFLLKAHKEMVQLAKQADMVLLMDSSSFNIPLAKKIKK
;
A
#
# COMPACT_ATOMS: atom_id res chain seq x y z
N MET A 1 -17.11 -7.45 8.15
CA MET A 1 -15.91 -8.24 7.82
C MET A 1 -14.78 -7.25 7.67
N PRO A 2 -13.64 -7.45 8.36
CA PRO A 2 -12.65 -6.42 8.54
C PRO A 2 -11.96 -6.06 7.22
N THR A 3 -11.78 -4.77 7.02
CA THR A 3 -11.04 -4.19 5.90
C THR A 3 -9.66 -3.77 6.38
N ILE A 4 -8.62 -4.31 5.74
CA ILE A 4 -7.22 -4.01 6.03
C ILE A 4 -6.67 -3.14 4.91
N LEU A 5 -6.21 -1.93 5.26
CA LEU A 5 -5.37 -1.15 4.38
C LEU A 5 -3.95 -1.74 4.37
N VAL A 6 -3.46 -2.14 3.20
CA VAL A 6 -2.12 -2.70 3.02
C VAL A 6 -1.24 -1.74 2.25
N SER A 7 0.01 -1.61 2.68
CA SER A 7 1.06 -0.90 1.94
C SER A 7 2.31 -1.78 1.85
N ALA A 8 2.40 -2.54 0.75
CA ALA A 8 3.48 -3.48 0.43
C ALA A 8 4.06 -3.12 -0.96
N LEU A 9 5.11 -2.30 -0.98
CA LEU A 9 5.68 -1.75 -2.23
C LEU A 9 6.81 -2.61 -2.81
N GLU A 10 7.32 -3.58 -2.06
CA GLU A 10 8.45 -4.42 -2.48
C GLU A 10 7.99 -5.85 -2.76
N ALA A 11 8.74 -6.54 -3.62
CA ALA A 11 8.43 -7.93 -3.98
C ALA A 11 8.45 -8.87 -2.76
N SER A 12 9.42 -8.67 -1.85
CA SER A 12 9.53 -9.38 -0.58
C SER A 12 8.29 -9.20 0.29
N SER A 13 7.83 -7.95 0.46
CA SER A 13 6.65 -7.63 1.25
C SER A 13 5.40 -8.30 0.70
N ASN A 14 5.25 -8.36 -0.63
CA ASN A 14 4.13 -9.01 -1.28
C ASN A 14 4.16 -10.53 -1.15
N ALA A 15 5.34 -11.15 -1.17
CA ALA A 15 5.47 -12.58 -0.88
C ALA A 15 4.98 -12.91 0.54
N HIS A 16 5.34 -12.08 1.53
CA HIS A 16 4.84 -12.23 2.90
C HIS A 16 3.34 -11.95 3.03
N LEU A 17 2.81 -10.97 2.28
CA LEU A 17 1.38 -10.70 2.27
C LEU A 17 0.59 -11.89 1.72
N GLU A 18 1.08 -12.55 0.67
CA GLU A 18 0.40 -13.69 0.07
C GLU A 18 0.30 -14.87 1.06
N GLU A 19 1.40 -15.18 1.74
CA GLU A 19 1.40 -16.20 2.80
C GLU A 19 0.42 -15.84 3.93
N LEU A 20 0.40 -14.58 4.36
CA LEU A 20 -0.54 -14.11 5.38
C LEU A 20 -2.00 -14.29 4.93
N ARG A 21 -2.31 -13.99 3.66
CA ARG A 21 -3.67 -14.12 3.11
C ARG A 21 -4.17 -15.56 3.09
N GLN A 22 -3.29 -16.53 2.85
CA GLN A 22 -3.64 -17.95 2.88
C GLN A 22 -4.00 -18.45 4.28
N ASN A 23 -3.51 -17.76 5.31
CA ASN A 23 -3.74 -18.11 6.71
C ASN A 23 -4.85 -17.26 7.36
N LEU A 24 -5.43 -16.30 6.63
CA LEU A 24 -6.53 -15.46 7.11
C LEU A 24 -7.87 -15.93 6.51
N PRO A 25 -8.99 -15.71 7.23
CA PRO A 25 -10.32 -15.97 6.68
C PRO A 25 -10.55 -15.24 5.34
N GLU A 26 -11.16 -15.93 4.37
CA GLU A 26 -11.35 -15.43 2.99
C GLU A 26 -12.17 -14.13 2.90
N ASP A 27 -12.93 -13.82 3.94
CA ASP A 27 -13.80 -12.65 4.02
C ASP A 27 -13.06 -11.35 4.39
N TYR A 28 -11.79 -11.45 4.78
CA TYR A 28 -10.94 -10.28 4.98
C TYR A 28 -10.73 -9.52 3.67
N ARG A 29 -11.01 -8.22 3.70
CA ARG A 29 -10.88 -7.37 2.51
C ARG A 29 -9.59 -6.59 2.58
N PHE A 30 -8.76 -6.70 1.56
CA PHE A 30 -7.50 -5.96 1.44
C PHE A 30 -7.65 -4.84 0.41
N VAL A 31 -7.24 -3.63 0.78
CA VAL A 31 -7.24 -2.43 -0.07
C VAL A 31 -5.90 -1.72 0.06
N GLY A 32 -5.51 -0.89 -0.91
CA GLY A 32 -4.26 -0.12 -0.85
C GLY A 32 -3.21 -0.57 -1.87
N VAL A 33 -1.94 -0.58 -1.50
CA VAL A 33 -0.82 -0.87 -2.41
C VAL A 33 -0.28 -2.27 -2.16
N PHE A 34 -0.49 -3.17 -3.11
CA PHE A 34 0.03 -4.55 -3.11
C PHE A 34 -0.18 -5.21 -4.48
N GLU A 35 0.42 -6.37 -4.71
CA GLU A 35 0.20 -7.19 -5.91
C GLU A 35 -1.07 -8.03 -5.76
N GLY A 36 -2.07 -7.82 -6.63
CA GLY A 36 -3.26 -8.66 -6.68
C GLY A 36 -4.55 -7.90 -7.03
N LYS A 37 -5.67 -8.63 -7.00
CA LYS A 37 -7.00 -8.05 -7.26
C LYS A 37 -7.40 -7.11 -6.13
N ASN A 38 -8.10 -6.03 -6.47
CA ASN A 38 -8.59 -4.98 -5.55
C ASN A 38 -7.51 -4.09 -4.92
N ALA A 39 -6.26 -4.17 -5.39
CA ALA A 39 -5.26 -3.16 -5.07
C ALA A 39 -5.67 -1.80 -5.69
N LEU A 40 -5.47 -0.72 -4.94
CA LEU A 40 -5.53 0.64 -5.45
C LEU A 40 -4.41 0.89 -6.46
N TYR A 41 -3.21 0.38 -6.15
CA TYR A 41 -2.04 0.42 -7.04
C TYR A 41 -1.22 -0.86 -6.90
N SER A 42 -0.64 -1.33 -8.00
CA SER A 42 0.42 -2.34 -8.00
C SER A 42 1.77 -1.71 -7.66
N PRO A 43 2.65 -2.40 -6.92
CA PRO A 43 4.06 -2.03 -6.74
C PRO A 43 4.82 -1.68 -8.02
N ARG A 44 4.42 -2.28 -9.15
CA ARG A 44 5.02 -2.00 -10.46
C ARG A 44 4.82 -0.56 -10.89
N GLU A 45 3.68 0.06 -10.55
CA GLU A 45 3.38 1.45 -10.87
C GLU A 45 4.34 2.42 -10.16
N PHE A 46 4.91 2.01 -9.02
CA PHE A 46 5.94 2.76 -8.29
C PHE A 46 7.35 2.58 -8.87
N SER A 47 7.54 1.55 -9.71
CA SER A 47 8.85 1.08 -10.20
C SER A 47 9.13 1.39 -11.68
N ILE A 48 8.09 1.55 -12.51
CA ILE A 48 8.21 1.70 -13.97
C ILE A 48 8.68 3.11 -14.41
N MET A 49 8.64 4.11 -13.54
CA MET A 49 9.02 5.49 -13.90
C MET A 49 10.54 5.63 -14.09
N GLY A 50 10.97 5.78 -15.35
CA GLY A 50 12.39 5.95 -15.73
C GLY A 50 13.01 7.23 -15.17
N PHE A 51 14.35 7.35 -15.27
CA PHE A 51 15.12 8.46 -14.67
C PHE A 51 14.68 9.87 -15.12
N ARG A 52 14.06 10.01 -16.31
CA ARG A 52 13.51 11.29 -16.81
C ARG A 52 12.18 11.69 -16.17
N ASP A 53 11.47 10.74 -15.53
CA ASP A 53 10.15 10.95 -14.92
C ASP A 53 10.20 11.06 -13.39
N VAL A 54 11.38 11.30 -12.80
CA VAL A 54 11.57 11.39 -11.34
C VAL A 54 10.70 12.50 -10.71
N ILE A 55 10.45 13.60 -11.43
CA ILE A 55 9.54 14.66 -10.97
C ILE A 55 8.09 14.15 -10.94
N GLY A 56 7.67 13.41 -11.97
CA GLY A 56 6.36 12.76 -12.02
C GLY A 56 6.20 11.72 -10.91
N ARG A 57 7.27 10.99 -10.59
CA ARG A 57 7.32 10.03 -9.49
C ARG A 57 7.02 10.67 -8.14
N LEU A 58 7.56 11.85 -7.86
CA LEU A 58 7.27 12.54 -6.60
C LEU A 58 5.79 12.96 -6.53
N GLY A 59 5.23 13.49 -7.63
CA GLY A 59 3.81 13.83 -7.70
C GLY A 59 2.89 12.62 -7.51
N PHE A 60 3.22 11.50 -8.16
CA PHE A 60 2.52 10.23 -8.00
C PHE A 60 2.59 9.72 -6.56
N LEU A 61 3.78 9.69 -5.96
CA LEU A 61 3.95 9.27 -4.56
C LEU A 61 3.10 10.13 -3.61
N LEU A 62 3.08 11.45 -3.80
CA LEU A 62 2.25 12.35 -2.99
C LEU A 62 0.75 12.11 -3.19
N LYS A 63 0.31 11.82 -4.42
CA LYS A 63 -1.07 11.47 -4.74
C LYS A 63 -1.47 10.14 -4.09
N ALA A 64 -0.69 9.09 -4.32
CA ALA A 64 -0.90 7.77 -3.70
C ALA A 64 -0.95 7.88 -2.17
N HIS A 65 -0.07 8.70 -1.57
CA HIS A 65 -0.07 8.94 -0.14
C HIS A 65 -1.38 9.57 0.37
N LYS A 66 -1.92 10.57 -0.35
CA LYS A 66 -3.20 11.20 0.01
C LYS A 66 -4.36 10.21 -0.10
N GLU A 67 -4.39 9.40 -1.15
CA GLU A 67 -5.44 8.39 -1.34
C GLU A 67 -5.38 7.29 -0.29
N MET A 68 -4.17 6.79 0.04
CA MET A 68 -3.95 5.84 1.12
C MET A 68 -4.41 6.38 2.47
N VAL A 69 -4.19 7.67 2.76
CA VAL A 69 -4.71 8.31 3.99
C VAL A 69 -6.25 8.36 4.01
N GLN A 70 -6.91 8.61 2.87
CA GLN A 70 -8.38 8.58 2.83
C GLN A 70 -8.94 7.16 2.97
N LEU A 71 -8.31 6.17 2.35
CA LEU A 71 -8.69 4.76 2.52
C LEU A 71 -8.49 4.29 3.96
N ALA A 72 -7.43 4.75 4.64
CA ALA A 72 -7.16 4.40 6.03
C ALA A 72 -8.31 4.76 6.98
N LYS A 73 -9.05 5.84 6.69
CA LYS A 73 -10.21 6.27 7.50
C LYS A 73 -11.40 5.31 7.43
N GLN A 74 -11.44 4.46 6.40
CA GLN A 74 -12.51 3.50 6.14
C GLN A 74 -12.08 2.06 6.47
N ALA A 75 -10.81 1.86 6.82
CA ALA A 75 -10.25 0.57 7.15
C ALA A 75 -10.33 0.31 8.67
N ASP A 76 -10.53 -0.94 9.05
CA ASP A 76 -10.51 -1.36 10.46
C ASP A 76 -9.07 -1.48 10.98
N MET A 77 -8.14 -1.80 10.08
CA MET A 77 -6.72 -2.00 10.41
C MET A 77 -5.81 -1.49 9.28
N VAL A 78 -4.58 -1.15 9.64
CA VAL A 78 -3.54 -0.73 8.71
C VAL A 78 -2.31 -1.63 8.85
N LEU A 79 -1.91 -2.26 7.75
CA LEU A 79 -0.75 -3.13 7.63
C LEU A 79 0.29 -2.47 6.72
N LEU A 80 1.36 -1.95 7.33
CA LEU A 80 2.47 -1.33 6.61
C LEU A 80 3.64 -2.32 6.57
N MET A 81 4.06 -2.69 5.36
CA MET A 81 5.09 -3.71 5.15
C MET A 81 6.26 -3.11 4.37
N ASP A 82 7.44 -3.13 5.02
CA ASP A 82 8.70 -2.64 4.46
C ASP A 82 8.66 -1.17 3.98
N SER A 83 9.56 -0.75 3.09
CA SER A 83 9.54 0.56 2.40
C SER A 83 9.33 1.74 3.35
N SER A 84 10.19 1.82 4.37
CA SER A 84 10.11 2.80 5.46
C SER A 84 9.99 4.26 4.99
N SER A 85 10.63 4.60 3.86
CA SER A 85 10.58 5.93 3.24
C SER A 85 9.17 6.35 2.80
N PHE A 86 8.29 5.40 2.45
CA PHE A 86 6.88 5.64 2.13
C PHE A 86 5.97 5.41 3.34
N ASN A 87 6.19 4.31 4.05
CA ASN A 87 5.31 3.82 5.11
C ASN A 87 5.38 4.64 6.41
N ILE A 88 6.57 5.14 6.81
CA ILE A 88 6.68 5.97 8.03
C ILE A 88 5.93 7.31 7.86
N PRO A 89 6.10 8.06 6.75
CA PRO A 89 5.27 9.24 6.51
C PRO A 89 3.77 8.93 6.44
N LEU A 90 3.39 7.75 5.93
CA LEU A 90 1.99 7.32 5.86
C LEU A 90 1.40 7.11 7.24
N ALA A 91 2.06 6.32 8.09
CA ALA A 91 1.67 6.11 9.49
C ALA A 91 1.47 7.43 10.24
N LYS A 92 2.40 8.38 10.09
CA LYS A 92 2.32 9.70 10.74
C LYS A 92 1.10 10.51 10.30
N LYS A 93 0.66 10.40 9.05
CA LYS A 93 -0.53 11.12 8.55
C LYS A 93 -1.83 10.41 8.92
N ILE A 94 -1.83 9.08 9.03
CA ILE A 94 -3.01 8.31 9.46
C ILE A 94 -3.31 8.55 10.94
N LYS A 95 -2.28 8.65 11.77
CA LYS A 95 -2.44 8.88 13.23
C LYS A 95 -2.90 10.30 13.58
N LYS A 96 -2.74 11.26 12.67
CA LYS A 96 -3.14 12.66 12.88
C LYS A 96 -4.60 12.87 12.57
#